data_AF-A0AAD4DI15-F1
#
_entry.id   AF-A0AAD4DI15-F1
#
_cell.length_a   1.000
_cell.length_b   1.000
_cell.length_c   1.000
_cell.angle_alpha   90.00
_cell.angle_beta   90.00
_cell.angle_gamma   90.00
#
_symmetry.space_group_name_H-M   'P 1'
#
loop_
_entity.id
_entity.type
_entity.pdbx_description
1 polymer ?
#
loop_
_entity_poly.entity_id
_entity_poly.type
_entity_poly.pdbx_seq_one_letter_code
_entity_poly.pdbx_strand_id
1 'polypeptide(L)'
;VQGAGFNHWNRVYSYDMRANLTQSEADLILGAEATMWGELADPNNVEDRLWPRAAAFAERLWSGYENPKGEALISADAILRLLPWRERLVLRGVRAGPLNQGFCTRNPLDCFQPPNPNPPK
;
A
#
# COMPACT_ATOMS: atom_id res chain seq x y z
N VAL A 1 18.81 -20.02 4.22
CA VAL A 1 18.77 -18.98 3.17
C VAL A 1 17.87 -17.86 3.69
N GLN A 2 18.42 -16.69 3.99
CA GLN A 2 17.64 -15.55 4.47
C GLN A 2 16.95 -14.93 3.24
N GLY A 3 15.83 -15.51 2.83
CA GLY A 3 15.01 -14.96 1.75
C GLY A 3 14.42 -13.62 2.19
N ALA A 4 14.32 -12.66 1.27
CA ALA A 4 13.60 -11.42 1.54
C ALA A 4 12.16 -11.76 1.98
N GLY A 5 11.74 -11.23 3.14
CA GLY A 5 10.40 -11.46 3.66
C GLY A 5 9.30 -10.92 2.73
N PHE A 6 8.07 -11.41 2.89
CA PHE A 6 6.92 -10.98 2.10
C PHE A 6 6.71 -9.45 2.19
N ASN A 7 6.62 -8.79 1.02
CA ASN A 7 6.32 -7.37 0.95
C ASN A 7 4.83 -7.13 1.23
N HIS A 8 4.52 -6.83 2.48
CA HIS A 8 3.19 -6.40 2.92
C HIS A 8 2.81 -5.02 2.33
N TRP A 9 1.52 -4.72 2.18
CA TRP A 9 1.05 -3.48 1.54
C TRP A 9 1.62 -2.21 2.22
N ASN A 10 1.79 -2.21 3.54
CA ASN A 10 2.35 -1.09 4.29
C ASN A 10 3.79 -0.79 3.83
N ARG A 11 4.60 -1.84 3.61
CA ARG A 11 5.96 -1.68 3.10
C ARG A 11 5.96 -1.13 1.68
N VAL A 12 5.02 -1.60 0.85
CA VAL A 12 4.87 -1.12 -0.54
C VAL A 12 4.46 0.36 -0.57
N TYR A 13 3.48 0.76 0.24
CA TYR A 13 2.98 2.14 0.30
C TYR A 13 4.01 3.11 0.87
N SER A 14 4.74 2.71 1.91
CA SER A 14 5.70 3.56 2.61
C SER A 14 7.03 3.72 1.88
N TYR A 15 7.24 3.01 0.76
CA TYR A 15 8.49 3.08 0.02
C TYR A 15 8.61 4.41 -0.74
N ASP A 16 9.64 5.20 -0.43
CA ASP A 16 10.02 6.40 -1.18
C ASP A 16 11.21 6.12 -2.08
N MET A 17 10.96 6.09 -3.39
CA MET A 17 11.98 5.86 -4.42
C MET A 17 12.88 7.08 -4.66
N ARG A 18 12.49 8.26 -4.16
CA ARG A 18 13.27 9.50 -4.24
C ARG A 18 14.17 9.68 -3.01
N ALA A 19 14.01 8.84 -2.00
CA ALA A 19 14.79 8.93 -0.77
C ALA A 19 16.29 8.82 -1.08
N ASN A 20 17.08 9.74 -0.53
CA ASN A 20 18.53 9.86 -0.73
C ASN A 20 18.98 10.17 -2.17
N LEU A 21 18.08 10.63 -3.04
CA LEU A 21 18.42 11.16 -4.34
C LEU A 21 18.51 12.69 -4.31
N THR A 22 19.39 13.25 -5.14
CA THR A 22 19.32 14.67 -5.50
C THR A 22 18.07 14.93 -6.34
N GLN A 23 17.64 16.19 -6.43
CA GLN A 23 16.49 16.56 -7.26
C GLN A 23 16.69 16.12 -8.72
N SER A 24 17.88 16.35 -9.28
CA SER A 24 18.22 15.94 -10.65
C SER A 24 18.18 14.43 -10.88
N GLU A 25 18.50 13.63 -9.86
CA GLU A 25 18.40 12.16 -9.96
C GLU A 25 16.95 11.69 -9.81
N ALA A 26 16.17 12.31 -8.91
CA ALA A 26 14.76 12.01 -8.73
C ALA A 26 13.95 12.32 -10.01
N ASP A 27 14.32 13.36 -10.76
CA ASP A 27 13.68 13.73 -12.03
C ASP A 27 13.92 12.69 -13.15
N LEU A 28 14.90 11.79 -13.00
CA LEU A 28 15.13 10.68 -13.95
C LEU A 28 14.19 9.48 -13.72
N ILE A 29 13.43 9.48 -12.62
CA ILE A 29 12.47 8.42 -12.33
C ILE A 29 11.23 8.59 -13.20
N LEU A 30 11.05 7.69 -14.15
CA LEU A 30 9.87 7.68 -15.03
C LEU A 30 8.61 7.11 -14.36
N GLY A 31 8.79 6.32 -13.30
CA GLY A 31 7.75 5.59 -12.61
C GLY A 31 8.31 4.33 -11.97
N ALA A 32 7.44 3.38 -11.65
CA ALA A 32 7.84 2.08 -11.15
C ALA A 32 6.87 0.98 -11.59
N GLU A 33 7.30 -0.27 -11.45
CA GLU A 33 6.49 -1.46 -11.71
C GLU A 33 6.42 -2.37 -10.47
N ALA A 34 5.24 -2.93 -10.20
CA ALA A 34 5.07 -4.02 -9.26
C ALA A 34 5.01 -5.36 -10.02
N THR A 35 6.11 -6.11 -10.01
CA THR A 35 6.23 -7.37 -10.76
C THR A 35 5.81 -8.58 -9.92
N MET A 36 4.89 -9.40 -10.46
CA MET A 36 4.57 -10.72 -9.92
C MET A 36 5.28 -11.79 -10.75
N TRP A 37 6.35 -12.34 -10.19
CA TRP A 37 7.09 -13.43 -10.83
C TRP A 37 6.27 -14.73 -10.83
N GLY A 38 6.37 -15.48 -11.93
CA GLY A 38 5.47 -16.59 -12.26
C GLY A 38 5.81 -17.94 -11.65
N GLU A 39 6.97 -18.12 -11.00
CA GLU A 39 7.48 -19.44 -10.58
C GLU A 39 6.54 -20.16 -9.61
N LEU A 40 5.83 -19.39 -8.78
CA LEU A 40 4.84 -19.90 -7.83
C LEU A 40 3.47 -19.23 -8.03
N ALA A 41 3.22 -18.61 -9.18
CA ALA A 41 1.98 -17.89 -9.48
C ALA A 41 1.16 -18.65 -10.52
N ASP A 42 -0.13 -18.81 -10.25
CA ASP A 42 -1.06 -19.49 -11.14
C ASP A 42 -2.44 -18.81 -11.10
N PRO A 43 -3.41 -19.24 -11.92
CA PRO A 43 -4.75 -18.66 -11.90
C PRO A 43 -5.46 -18.77 -10.55
N ASN A 44 -5.02 -19.60 -9.61
CA ASN A 44 -5.64 -19.76 -8.30
C ASN A 44 -5.21 -18.64 -7.34
N ASN A 45 -3.93 -18.25 -7.37
CA ASN A 45 -3.35 -17.31 -6.40
C ASN A 45 -2.94 -15.94 -6.97
N VAL A 46 -2.90 -15.75 -8.29
CA VAL A 46 -2.37 -14.50 -8.88
C VAL A 46 -3.12 -13.25 -8.40
N GLU A 47 -4.43 -13.33 -8.25
CA GLU A 47 -5.26 -12.21 -7.80
C GLU A 47 -5.06 -11.87 -6.33
N ASP A 48 -4.93 -12.88 -5.46
CA ASP A 48 -4.75 -12.67 -4.01
C ASP A 48 -3.37 -12.11 -3.70
N ARG A 49 -2.38 -12.45 -4.54
CA ARG A 49 -1.02 -11.95 -4.40
C ARG A 49 -0.90 -10.53 -4.92
N LEU A 50 -1.49 -10.21 -6.07
CA LEU A 50 -1.43 -8.87 -6.63
C LEU A 50 -2.26 -7.88 -5.81
N TRP A 51 -3.51 -8.23 -5.53
CA TRP A 51 -4.46 -7.33 -4.91
C TRP A 51 -4.63 -7.62 -3.42
N PRO A 52 -4.66 -6.59 -2.55
CA PRO A 52 -4.70 -5.16 -2.85
C PRO A 52 -3.33 -4.45 -2.82
N ARG A 53 -2.21 -5.18 -2.77
CA ARG A 53 -0.86 -4.58 -2.67
C ARG A 53 -0.54 -3.68 -3.87
N ALA A 54 -0.91 -4.10 -5.06
CA ALA A 54 -0.77 -3.31 -6.28
C ALA A 54 -1.60 -2.01 -6.24
N ALA A 55 -2.67 -1.95 -5.45
CA ALA A 55 -3.45 -0.72 -5.26
C ALA A 55 -2.72 0.29 -4.39
N ALA A 56 -2.09 -0.18 -3.31
CA ALA A 56 -1.23 0.65 -2.47
C ALA A 56 -0.03 1.20 -3.26
N PHE A 57 0.56 0.36 -4.11
CA PHE A 57 1.59 0.77 -5.06
C PHE A 57 1.10 1.84 -6.04
N ALA A 58 -0.05 1.61 -6.68
CA ALA A 58 -0.62 2.52 -7.66
C ALA A 58 -0.93 3.90 -7.06
N GLU A 59 -1.47 3.94 -5.85
CA GLU A 59 -1.73 5.21 -5.17
C GLU A 59 -0.45 6.00 -4.94
N ARG A 60 0.64 5.34 -4.52
CA ARG A 60 1.92 6.01 -4.26
C ARG A 60 2.48 6.69 -5.50
N LEU A 61 2.36 6.03 -6.65
CA LEU A 61 2.77 6.59 -7.93
C LEU A 61 1.82 7.67 -8.46
N TRP A 62 0.53 7.61 -8.10
CA TRP A 62 -0.49 8.51 -8.62
C TRP A 62 -0.59 9.82 -7.85
N SER A 63 -0.64 9.78 -6.51
CA SER A 63 -0.81 10.96 -5.66
C SER A 63 0.51 11.49 -5.09
N GLY A 64 1.61 10.81 -5.32
CA GLY A 64 2.92 11.17 -4.78
C GLY A 64 3.06 10.89 -3.29
N TYR A 65 4.00 11.63 -2.67
CA TYR A 65 4.60 11.25 -1.40
C TYR A 65 4.11 12.10 -0.22
N GLU A 66 3.49 13.24 -0.51
CA GLU A 66 3.17 14.29 0.44
C GLU A 66 1.69 14.67 0.33
N ASN A 67 1.13 15.14 1.43
CA ASN A 67 -0.21 15.71 1.45
C ASN A 67 -0.19 17.16 0.93
N PRO A 68 -1.36 17.81 0.75
CA PRO A 68 -1.42 19.21 0.29
C PRO A 68 -0.73 20.24 1.21
N LYS A 69 -0.35 19.85 2.44
CA LYS A 69 0.40 20.67 3.39
C LYS A 69 1.91 20.43 3.31
N GLY A 70 2.38 19.54 2.43
CA GLY A 70 3.79 19.15 2.31
C GLY A 70 4.26 18.14 3.37
N GLU A 71 3.33 17.50 4.10
CA GLU A 71 3.67 16.49 5.09
C GLU A 71 3.75 15.11 4.43
N ALA A 72 4.74 14.30 4.78
CA ALA A 72 4.91 12.95 4.24
C ALA A 72 3.70 12.07 4.57
N LEU A 73 3.10 11.45 3.54
CA LEU A 73 2.01 10.49 3.70
C LEU A 73 2.54 9.18 4.29
N ILE A 74 1.87 8.68 5.33
CA ILE A 74 2.19 7.40 5.96
C ILE A 74 1.09 6.36 5.70
N SER A 75 1.43 5.09 5.88
CA SER A 75 0.47 3.99 5.69
C SER A 75 -0.77 4.09 6.59
N ALA A 76 -0.67 4.75 7.75
CA ALA A 76 -1.82 5.01 8.61
C ALA A 76 -2.88 5.90 7.94
N ASP A 77 -2.47 6.81 7.03
CA ASP A 77 -3.40 7.67 6.29
C ASP A 77 -4.11 6.91 5.16
N ALA A 78 -3.53 5.79 4.72
CA ALA A 78 -4.02 5.00 3.59
C ALA A 78 -4.96 3.87 4.00
N ILE A 79 -4.77 3.27 5.18
CA ILE A 79 -5.51 2.06 5.56
C ILE A 79 -7.03 2.24 5.53
N LEU A 80 -7.52 3.39 6.01
CA LEU A 80 -8.96 3.71 6.02
C LEU A 80 -9.58 3.78 4.62
N ARG A 81 -8.77 4.08 3.60
CA ARG A 81 -9.19 4.13 2.18
C ARG A 81 -8.97 2.79 1.48
N LEU A 82 -7.89 2.08 1.84
CA LEU A 82 -7.53 0.80 1.26
C LEU A 82 -8.52 -0.32 1.65
N LEU A 83 -9.05 -0.31 2.88
CA LEU A 83 -10.04 -1.29 3.33
C LEU A 83 -11.31 -1.32 2.46
N PRO A 84 -12.08 -0.23 2.32
CA PRO A 84 -13.25 -0.23 1.43
C PRO A 84 -12.87 -0.34 -0.06
N TRP A 85 -11.62 -0.03 -0.44
CA TRP A 85 -11.13 -0.27 -1.80
C TRP A 85 -10.99 -1.76 -2.09
N ARG A 86 -10.42 -2.53 -1.16
CA ARG A 86 -10.32 -3.99 -1.25
C ARG A 86 -11.69 -4.64 -1.35
N GLU A 87 -12.65 -4.21 -0.52
CA GLU A 87 -14.03 -4.75 -0.60
C GLU A 87 -14.68 -4.46 -1.95
N ARG A 88 -14.43 -3.29 -2.54
CA ARG A 88 -14.90 -2.96 -3.90
C ARG A 88 -14.33 -3.88 -4.97
N LEU A 89 -13.10 -4.40 -4.82
CA LEU A 89 -12.55 -5.40 -5.74
C LEU A 89 -13.27 -6.75 -5.58
N VAL A 90 -13.48 -7.19 -4.34
CA VAL A 90 -14.18 -8.45 -4.06
C VAL A 90 -15.61 -8.42 -4.60
N LEU A 91 -16.33 -7.30 -4.42
CA LEU A 91 -17.67 -7.10 -4.99
C LEU A 91 -17.69 -7.11 -6.52
N ARG A 92 -16.55 -6.93 -7.19
CA ARG A 92 -16.39 -7.02 -8.66
C ARG A 92 -15.89 -8.38 -9.14
N GLY A 93 -15.79 -9.36 -8.25
CA GLY A 93 -15.35 -10.72 -8.58
C GLY A 93 -13.84 -10.94 -8.55
N VAL A 94 -13.04 -9.95 -8.14
CA VAL A 94 -11.58 -10.12 -7.99
C VAL A 94 -11.28 -10.77 -6.63
N ARG A 95 -10.50 -11.85 -6.61
CA ARG A 95 -10.11 -12.55 -5.38
C ARG A 95 -8.97 -11.84 -4.65
N ALA A 96 -9.21 -10.59 -4.24
CA ALA A 96 -8.24 -9.79 -3.51
C ALA A 96 -7.95 -10.37 -2.13
N GLY A 97 -6.67 -10.46 -1.77
CA GLY A 97 -6.21 -10.93 -0.48
C GLY A 97 -6.77 -10.10 0.70
N PRO A 98 -6.92 -10.70 1.89
CA PRO A 98 -7.33 -9.97 3.08
C PRO A 98 -6.21 -9.02 3.55
N LEU A 99 -6.59 -7.85 4.05
CA LEU A 99 -5.65 -6.89 4.66
C LEU A 99 -5.53 -7.05 6.18
N ASN A 100 -6.63 -7.45 6.82
CA ASN A 100 -6.76 -7.58 8.26
C ASN A 100 -7.94 -8.50 8.60
N GLN A 101 -8.20 -8.67 9.89
CA GLN A 101 -9.39 -9.34 10.38
C GLN A 101 -10.67 -8.59 10.01
N GLY A 102 -11.74 -9.34 9.73
CA GLY A 102 -13.04 -8.75 9.36
C GLY A 102 -13.68 -7.84 10.41
N PHE A 103 -13.23 -7.90 11.68
CA PHE A 103 -13.58 -6.89 12.68
C PHE A 103 -13.05 -5.51 12.29
N CYS A 104 -11.78 -5.40 11.91
CA CYS A 104 -11.16 -4.12 11.55
C CYS A 104 -11.66 -3.55 10.22
N THR A 105 -12.21 -4.39 9.34
CA THR A 105 -12.90 -3.90 8.14
C THR A 105 -14.24 -3.23 8.51
N ARG A 106 -14.94 -3.74 9.54
CA ARG A 106 -16.22 -3.20 10.03
C ARG A 106 -16.05 -2.03 11.01
N ASN A 107 -15.01 -2.07 11.83
CA ASN A 107 -14.69 -1.09 12.86
C ASN A 107 -13.27 -0.55 12.66
N PRO A 108 -13.02 0.20 11.57
CA PRO A 108 -11.66 0.57 11.19
C PRO A 108 -11.00 1.52 12.20
N LEU A 109 -11.75 2.40 12.85
CA LEU A 109 -11.23 3.35 13.85
C LEU A 109 -10.82 2.67 15.17
N ASP A 110 -11.35 1.48 15.47
CA ASP A 110 -10.97 0.71 16.65
C ASP A 110 -9.60 0.02 16.46
N CYS A 111 -9.20 -0.24 15.22
CA CYS A 111 -7.94 -0.91 14.88
C CYS A 111 -6.86 0.08 14.38
N PHE A 112 -7.28 1.14 13.70
CA PHE A 112 -6.41 2.13 13.08
C PHE A 112 -6.84 3.50 13.56
N GLN A 113 -6.25 3.92 14.68
CA GLN A 113 -6.47 5.27 15.17
C GLN A 113 -5.78 6.26 14.22
N PRO A 114 -6.45 7.35 13.81
CA PRO A 114 -5.78 8.41 13.08
C PRO A 114 -4.63 8.97 13.93
N PRO A 115 -3.58 9.52 13.30
CA PRO A 115 -2.48 10.16 14.02
C PRO A 115 -3.03 11.14 15.06
N ASN A 116 -2.61 10.99 16.32
CA ASN A 116 -3.03 11.91 17.38
C ASN A 116 -2.53 13.32 17.02
N PRO A 117 -3.42 14.33 16.89
CA PRO A 117 -3.00 15.69 16.59
C PRO A 117 -2.15 16.33 17.70
N ASN A 118 -2.15 15.76 18.90
CA ASN A 118 -1.39 16.22 20.06
C ASN A 118 -0.62 15.04 20.71
N PRO A 119 0.46 14.55 20.10
CA PRO A 119 1.29 13.55 20.76
C PRO A 119 1.87 14.11 22.07
N PRO A 120 2.05 13.30 23.13
CA PRO A 120 2.80 13.74 24.29
C PRO A 120 4.20 14.20 23.85
N LYS A 121 4.63 15.34 24.39
CA LYS A 121 5.95 15.94 24.13
C LYS A 121 7.09 15.01 24.50
#